data_AF-A0A0D0AJC3-F1
#
_entry.id   AF-A0A0D0AJC3-F1
#
_cell.length_a   1.000
_cell.length_b   1.000
_cell.length_c   1.000
_cell.angle_alpha   90.00
_cell.angle_beta   90.00
_cell.angle_gamma   90.00
#
_symmetry.space_group_name_H-M   'P 1'
#
loop_
_entity.id
_entity.type
_entity.pdbx_description
1 polymer ?
#
loop_
_entity_poly.entity_id
_entity_poly.type
_entity_poly.pdbx_seq_one_letter_code
_entity_poly.pdbx_strand_id
1 'polypeptide(L)'
;FPPLMDEDSFDFLDPADVLRGCHIIPSFASHRKHSDGLGMSASAGDKDNWHEYYINRFVDWDMLMQFHFGLGVGHVFSHYR
;
A
#
# COMPACT_ATOMS: atom_id res chain seq x y z
N PHE A 1 -4.25 -11.24 -20.74
CA PHE A 1 -3.16 -12.02 -20.12
C PHE A 1 -2.36 -12.69 -21.22
N PRO A 2 -1.02 -12.73 -21.12
CA PRO A 2 -0.19 -13.47 -22.06
C PRO A 2 -0.60 -14.95 -22.14
N PRO A 3 -0.32 -15.66 -23.25
CA PRO A 3 -0.56 -17.09 -23.35
C PRO A 3 0.29 -17.85 -22.35
N LEU A 4 -0.31 -18.77 -21.58
CA LEU A 4 0.35 -19.58 -20.52
C LEU A 4 1.60 -20.38 -20.96
N MET A 5 1.80 -20.56 -22.26
CA MET A 5 2.89 -21.35 -22.83
C MET A 5 4.11 -20.49 -23.20
N ASP A 6 4.04 -19.18 -22.99
CA ASP A 6 5.15 -18.27 -23.21
C ASP A 6 6.17 -18.41 -22.07
N GLU A 7 7.46 -18.37 -22.39
CA GLU A 7 8.54 -18.65 -21.43
C GLU A 7 8.52 -17.68 -20.23
N ASP A 8 8.06 -16.44 -20.46
CA ASP A 8 7.97 -15.37 -19.46
C ASP A 8 6.63 -15.35 -18.70
N SER A 9 5.75 -16.34 -18.92
CA SER A 9 4.40 -16.37 -18.30
C SER A 9 4.43 -16.55 -16.77
N PHE A 10 5.52 -17.09 -16.24
CA PHE A 10 5.67 -17.47 -14.83
C PHE A 10 6.90 -16.85 -14.16
N ASP A 11 7.49 -15.82 -14.76
CA ASP A 11 8.61 -15.11 -14.15
C ASP A 11 8.13 -14.08 -13.10
N PHE A 12 9.06 -13.61 -12.25
CA PHE A 12 8.79 -12.58 -11.26
C PHE A 12 8.54 -11.23 -11.94
N LEU A 13 7.44 -10.57 -11.55
CA LEU A 13 7.20 -9.18 -11.97
C LEU A 13 8.24 -8.25 -11.38
N ASP A 14 8.65 -7.25 -12.16
CA ASP A 14 9.44 -6.14 -11.62
C ASP A 14 8.66 -5.50 -10.45
N PRO A 15 9.25 -5.39 -9.26
CA PRO A 15 8.68 -4.65 -8.14
C PRO A 15 8.11 -3.27 -8.47
N ALA A 16 8.65 -2.58 -9.49
CA ALA A 16 8.21 -1.28 -9.99
C ALA A 16 6.87 -1.33 -10.74
N ASP A 17 6.54 -2.48 -11.34
CA ASP A 17 5.30 -2.69 -12.11
C ASP A 17 4.13 -3.15 -11.23
N VAL A 18 4.39 -3.48 -9.97
CA VAL A 18 3.37 -3.95 -9.02
C VAL A 18 2.78 -2.78 -8.24
N LEU A 19 1.45 -2.60 -8.35
CA LEU A 19 0.72 -1.71 -7.45
C LEU A 19 0.69 -2.30 -6.03
N ARG A 20 1.24 -1.56 -5.07
CA ARG A 20 1.31 -1.96 -3.67
C ARG A 20 0.33 -1.15 -2.82
N GLY A 21 -0.26 -1.80 -1.82
CA GLY A 21 -1.07 -1.11 -0.82
C GLY A 21 -0.22 -0.12 -0.01
N CYS A 22 -0.85 0.94 0.50
CA CYS A 22 -0.22 1.88 1.43
C CYS A 22 -0.88 1.80 2.81
N HIS A 23 -0.15 2.14 3.86
CA HIS A 23 -0.74 2.26 5.19
C HIS A 23 -1.36 3.64 5.33
N ILE A 24 -2.67 3.69 5.55
CA ILE A 24 -3.40 4.93 5.81
C ILE A 24 -3.59 5.06 7.32
N ILE A 25 -3.01 6.10 7.91
CA ILE A 25 -3.07 6.35 9.36
C ILE A 25 -3.87 7.63 9.61
N PRO A 26 -4.96 7.59 10.39
CA PRO A 26 -5.65 8.79 10.83
C PRO A 26 -4.74 9.83 11.49
N SER A 27 -4.90 11.10 11.14
CA SER A 27 -4.38 12.20 11.96
C SER A 27 -5.28 12.39 13.16
N PHE A 28 -4.94 11.77 14.29
CA PHE A 28 -5.72 11.86 15.52
C PHE A 28 -5.80 13.30 16.07
N ALA A 29 -4.80 14.13 15.78
CA ALA A 29 -4.78 15.55 16.18
C ALA A 29 -5.80 16.40 15.41
N SER A 30 -6.17 15.99 14.20
CA SER A 30 -7.08 16.75 13.33
C SER A 30 -8.56 16.49 13.61
N HIS A 31 -8.88 15.72 14.66
CA HIS A 31 -10.23 15.32 15.04
C HIS A 31 -11.00 14.51 13.98
N ARG A 32 -12.05 13.81 14.42
CA ARG A 32 -12.96 13.08 13.54
C ARG A 32 -13.71 14.05 12.65
N LYS A 33 -13.94 13.66 11.40
CA LYS A 33 -14.69 14.45 10.41
C LYS A 33 -16.14 14.70 10.83
N HIS A 34 -16.74 13.70 11.47
CA HIS A 34 -18.10 13.73 11.99
C HIS A 34 -18.06 13.70 13.52
N SER A 35 -18.04 14.88 14.15
CA SER A 35 -17.92 15.02 15.60
C SER A 35 -19.17 14.60 16.36
N ASP A 36 -20.32 14.62 15.70
CA ASP A 36 -21.62 14.12 16.18
C ASP A 36 -21.76 12.59 16.05
N GLY A 37 -20.81 11.92 15.41
CA GLY A 37 -20.87 10.49 15.10
C GLY A 37 -21.92 10.13 14.04
N LEU A 38 -22.52 11.14 13.39
CA LEU A 38 -23.46 10.96 12.30
C LEU A 38 -22.71 11.15 10.98
N GLY A 39 -22.31 10.02 10.39
CA GLY A 39 -21.80 9.99 9.02
C GLY A 39 -22.88 10.38 8.01
N MET A 40 -22.49 10.79 6.81
CA MET A 40 -23.43 11.09 5.73
C MET A 40 -24.01 9.83 5.09
N SER A 41 -23.25 8.74 5.05
CA SER A 41 -23.63 7.51 4.38
C SER A 41 -23.32 6.28 5.24
N ALA A 42 -24.38 5.62 5.71
CA ALA A 42 -24.26 4.36 6.43
C ALA A 42 -23.54 3.28 5.60
N SER A 43 -23.74 3.28 4.28
CA SER A 43 -23.07 2.37 3.34
C SER A 43 -21.56 2.62 3.23
N ALA A 44 -21.15 3.89 3.35
CA ALA A 44 -19.74 4.27 3.32
C ALA A 44 -19.05 4.10 4.68
N GLY A 45 -19.80 3.99 5.77
CA GLY A 45 -19.25 3.88 7.13
C GLY A 45 -18.47 5.14 7.57
N ASP A 46 -18.80 6.30 7.00
CA ASP A 46 -18.01 7.52 7.12
C ASP A 46 -18.09 8.22 8.48
N LYS A 47 -18.95 7.74 9.37
CA LYS A 47 -19.07 8.22 10.76
C LYS A 47 -17.74 8.19 11.54
N ASP A 48 -16.85 7.25 11.19
CA ASP A 48 -15.55 7.06 11.86
C ASP A 48 -14.38 7.67 11.06
N ASN A 49 -14.67 8.46 10.02
CA ASN A 49 -13.64 9.11 9.24
C ASN A 49 -12.96 10.26 9.99
N TRP A 50 -11.71 10.51 9.62
CA TRP A 50 -10.89 11.63 10.11
C TRP A 50 -10.82 12.73 9.08
N HIS A 51 -10.55 13.95 9.53
CA HIS A 51 -10.36 15.09 8.63
C HIS A 51 -9.14 14.90 7.71
N GLU A 52 -8.09 14.28 8.24
CA GLU A 52 -6.81 14.11 7.56
C GLU A 52 -6.21 12.74 7.85
N TYR A 53 -5.40 12.26 6.92
CA TYR A 53 -4.71 10.98 7.01
C TYR A 53 -3.26 11.14 6.55
N TYR A 54 -2.35 10.45 7.23
CA TYR A 54 -0.99 10.24 6.77
C TYR A 54 -0.95 9.00 5.87
N ILE A 55 -0.25 9.11 4.75
CA ILE A 55 0.00 7.98 3.84
C ILE A 55 1.43 7.51 4.04
N ASN A 56 1.59 6.28 4.56
CA ASN A 56 2.88 5.64 4.61
C ASN A 56 3.07 4.73 3.39
N ARG A 57 4.20 4.91 2.69
CA ARG A 57 4.58 4.06 1.55
C ARG A 57 4.72 2.60 1.97
N PHE A 58 5.05 2.33 3.22
CA PHE A 58 5.29 0.98 3.73
C PHE A 58 4.19 0.53 4.70
N VAL A 59 3.47 -0.54 4.33
CA VAL A 59 2.43 -1.20 5.13
C VAL A 59 3.03 -2.02 6.27
N ASP A 60 4.17 -2.67 6.00
CA ASP A 60 4.94 -3.45 6.97
C ASP A 60 6.45 -3.35 6.70
N TRP A 61 7.23 -4.01 7.57
CA TRP A 61 8.69 -4.06 7.47
C TRP A 61 9.18 -4.87 6.27
N ASP A 62 8.47 -5.92 5.84
CA ASP A 62 8.87 -6.72 4.68
C ASP A 62 8.86 -5.86 3.41
N MET A 63 7.79 -5.09 3.23
CA MET A 63 7.69 -4.17 2.11
C MET A 63 8.73 -3.04 2.19
N LEU A 64 9.12 -2.58 3.39
CA LEU A 64 10.25 -1.66 3.53
C LEU A 64 11.56 -2.31 3.08
N MET A 65 11.84 -3.53 3.53
CA MET A 65 13.06 -4.27 3.20
C MET A 65 13.18 -4.58 1.70
N GLN A 66 12.08 -4.79 0.99
CA GLN A 66 12.09 -4.94 -0.47
C GLN A 66 12.59 -3.70 -1.23
N PHE A 67 12.41 -2.49 -0.68
CA PHE A 67 12.93 -1.25 -1.26
C PHE A 67 14.34 -0.87 -0.77
N HIS A 68 14.87 -1.57 0.24
CA HIS A 68 16.23 -1.37 0.72
C HIS A 68 17.16 -2.42 0.10
N PHE A 69 18.23 -1.92 -0.52
CA PHE A 69 19.19 -2.74 -1.24
C PHE A 69 19.73 -3.89 -0.37
N GLY A 70 19.54 -5.13 -0.83
CA GLY A 70 20.11 -6.34 -0.21
C GLY A 70 19.43 -6.81 1.08
N LEU A 71 18.28 -6.24 1.47
CA LEU A 71 17.56 -6.64 2.69
C LEU A 71 16.30 -7.47 2.42
N GLY A 72 15.76 -7.45 1.19
CA GLY A 72 14.63 -8.29 0.78
C GLY A 72 15.06 -9.73 0.48
N VAL A 73 14.39 -10.72 1.10
CA VAL A 73 14.62 -12.14 0.80
C VAL A 73 14.31 -12.42 -0.68
N GLY A 74 15.26 -13.00 -1.41
CA GLY A 74 15.13 -13.26 -2.85
C GLY A 74 15.48 -12.07 -3.76
N HIS A 75 15.69 -10.87 -3.22
CA HIS A 75 16.08 -9.68 -3.97
C HIS A 75 17.58 -9.39 -3.80
N VAL A 76 18.41 -10.00 -4.66
CA VAL A 76 19.86 -9.79 -4.64
C VAL A 76 20.24 -8.40 -5.21
N PHE A 77 19.42 -7.87 -6.13
CA PHE A 77 19.61 -6.57 -6.76
C PHE A 77 18.26 -5.96 -7.16
N SER A 78 17.65 -5.16 -6.29
CA SER A 78 16.58 -4.26 -6.73
C SER A 78 17.25 -2.95 -7.18
N HIS A 79 17.08 -2.63 -8.47
CA HIS A 79 17.64 -1.52 -9.25
C HIS A 79 18.95 -1.78 -10.03
N TYR A 80 18.79 -2.01 -11.34
CA TYR A 80 19.59 -1.29 -12.34
C TYR A 80 18.63 -0.62 -13.34
N ARG A 81 18.43 0.68 -13.10
CA ARG A 81 17.92 1.76 -13.96
C ARG A 81 16.68 1.54 -14.84
#